data_AF-M1C234-F1
#
_entry.id   AF-M1C234-F1
#
_cell.length_a   1.000
_cell.length_b   1.000
_cell.length_c   1.000
_cell.angle_alpha   90.00
_cell.angle_beta   90.00
_cell.angle_gamma   90.00
#
_symmetry.space_group_name_H-M   'P 1'
#
loop_
_entity.id
_entity.type
_entity.pdbx_description
1 polymer ?
#
loop_
_entity_poly.entity_id
_entity_poly.type
_entity_poly.pdbx_seq_one_letter_code
_entity_poly.pdbx_strand_id
1 'polypeptide(L)'
;MSFKSIVRELKEMKDGIGSISRRGEVEGRHWRNRTRTHIAPDVVPFDPNQQGQWANIPPELLLDIVRRVEESETSFPARTAVVFCASVCKSWREVTKEIVKTPEECGRLTFPISLKQPGPRESPIHCFIKRNRANSVYRLYFGLTPSEDESDKLLLAAKRIRRATSTDFVISLVSDDFSRASSTYVGKLRQVPSNC
;
A
#
# COMPACT_ATOMS: atom_id res chain seq x y z
N MET A 1 -36.10 -4.59 -35.94
CA MET A 1 -35.80 -5.80 -36.75
C MET A 1 -34.29 -6.00 -36.70
N SER A 2 -33.73 -6.69 -35.71
CA SER A 2 -33.62 -8.15 -35.51
C SER A 2 -32.47 -8.82 -36.27
N PHE A 3 -31.40 -9.08 -35.50
CA PHE A 3 -30.57 -10.29 -35.37
C PHE A 3 -29.97 -11.05 -36.60
N LYS A 4 -28.71 -11.46 -36.37
CA LYS A 4 -28.00 -12.71 -36.76
C LYS A 4 -26.84 -12.55 -37.77
N SER A 5 -25.61 -12.55 -37.25
CA SER A 5 -24.60 -13.55 -37.64
C SER A 5 -23.42 -13.52 -36.65
N ILE A 6 -23.28 -14.62 -35.91
CA ILE A 6 -22.17 -14.95 -35.02
C ILE A 6 -21.37 -16.05 -35.76
N VAL A 7 -20.07 -16.15 -35.46
CA VAL A 7 -19.21 -17.35 -35.60
C VAL A 7 -18.52 -17.53 -36.96
N ARG A 8 -17.36 -16.89 -37.14
CA ARG A 8 -16.16 -17.52 -37.74
C ARG A 8 -14.97 -16.58 -37.54
N GLU A 9 -14.03 -16.95 -36.65
CA GLU A 9 -12.59 -16.58 -36.66
C GLU A 9 -11.86 -16.86 -35.32
N LEU A 10 -12.46 -17.61 -34.40
CA LEU A 10 -11.73 -18.31 -33.33
C LEU A 10 -11.60 -19.79 -33.67
N LYS A 11 -10.80 -20.11 -34.69
CA LYS A 11 -10.33 -21.48 -34.93
C LYS A 11 -9.00 -21.43 -35.66
N GLU A 12 -7.91 -21.37 -34.90
CA GLU A 12 -6.65 -22.06 -35.20
C GLU A 12 -5.70 -21.88 -34.01
N MET A 13 -4.94 -22.95 -33.71
CA MET A 13 -4.02 -23.13 -32.57
C MET A 13 -4.62 -23.67 -31.27
N LYS A 14 -5.09 -24.92 -31.34
CA LYS A 14 -4.80 -25.93 -30.32
C LYS A 14 -4.37 -27.19 -31.06
N ASP A 15 -3.12 -27.63 -30.86
CA ASP A 15 -2.68 -29.04 -30.71
C ASP A 15 -1.19 -29.25 -31.13
N GLY A 16 -0.45 -29.99 -30.29
CA GLY A 16 0.91 -30.52 -30.53
C GLY A 16 1.96 -29.95 -29.56
N ILE A 17 2.28 -30.53 -28.39
CA ILE A 17 2.91 -31.84 -28.09
C ILE A 17 4.18 -32.08 -28.94
N GLY A 18 5.35 -32.10 -28.28
CA GLY A 18 6.61 -32.48 -28.92
C GLY A 18 7.84 -32.32 -28.03
N SER A 19 8.11 -33.32 -27.20
CA SER A 19 9.36 -33.56 -26.47
C SER A 19 10.55 -33.73 -27.40
N ILE A 20 11.69 -33.06 -27.15
CA ILE A 20 13.02 -33.54 -27.60
C ILE A 20 14.07 -33.19 -26.54
N SER A 21 14.42 -34.17 -25.70
CA SER A 21 15.72 -34.22 -25.03
C SER A 21 16.65 -35.05 -25.90
N ARG A 22 17.87 -34.55 -26.15
CA ARG A 22 18.98 -35.37 -26.67
C ARG A 22 20.10 -35.35 -25.65
N ARG A 23 20.47 -36.57 -25.23
CA ARG A 23 21.64 -36.93 -24.42
C ARG A 23 22.91 -37.02 -25.28
N GLY A 24 24.04 -36.90 -24.59
CA GLY A 24 25.42 -37.23 -24.98
C GLY A 24 26.37 -36.34 -24.16
N GLU A 25 26.68 -36.64 -22.89
CA GLU A 25 27.77 -37.52 -22.39
C GLU A 25 29.16 -37.06 -22.91
N VAL A 26 30.19 -36.75 -22.10
CA VAL A 26 30.95 -37.66 -21.20
C VAL A 26 31.90 -36.83 -20.26
N GLU A 27 32.12 -37.36 -19.04
CA GLU A 27 33.24 -37.12 -18.09
C GLU A 27 33.44 -35.74 -17.42
N GLY A 28 33.62 -35.60 -16.10
CA GLY A 28 33.75 -36.61 -15.05
C GLY A 28 34.11 -35.98 -13.69
N ARG A 29 33.94 -36.81 -12.66
CA ARG A 29 34.60 -36.80 -11.35
C ARG A 29 34.12 -35.82 -10.28
N HIS A 30 33.16 -36.34 -9.55
CA HIS A 30 32.93 -36.14 -8.11
C HIS A 30 34.22 -36.35 -7.30
N TRP A 31 34.63 -35.37 -6.50
CA TRP A 31 35.42 -35.59 -5.27
C TRP A 31 34.95 -34.63 -4.19
N ARG A 32 34.26 -35.19 -3.20
CA ARG A 32 34.11 -34.59 -1.87
C ARG A 32 35.43 -34.79 -1.13
N ASN A 33 36.00 -33.72 -0.56
CA ASN A 33 36.32 -33.57 0.88
C ASN A 33 37.42 -32.53 1.15
N ARG A 34 37.01 -31.47 1.86
CA ARG A 34 37.61 -30.99 3.13
C ARG A 34 39.11 -30.64 3.13
N THR A 35 39.45 -29.35 3.01
CA THR A 35 40.52 -28.73 3.82
C THR A 35 40.17 -27.27 4.10
N ARG A 36 40.37 -26.90 5.36
CA ARG A 36 40.03 -25.65 6.07
C ARG A 36 41.00 -24.52 5.72
N THR A 37 40.50 -23.39 5.24
CA THR A 37 41.15 -22.08 5.36
C THR A 37 40.09 -21.01 5.63
N HIS A 38 40.42 -20.10 6.55
CA HIS A 38 39.54 -19.13 7.17
C HIS A 38 38.87 -18.19 6.15
N ILE A 39 37.53 -18.21 6.06
CA ILE A 39 36.76 -17.17 5.39
C ILE A 39 36.42 -16.12 6.45
N ALA A 40 37.11 -14.99 6.41
CA ALA A 40 36.64 -13.77 7.05
C ALA A 40 35.34 -13.33 6.35
N PRO A 41 34.32 -12.83 7.07
CA PRO A 41 33.18 -12.23 6.40
C PRO A 41 33.68 -10.98 5.66
N ASP A 42 33.45 -10.91 4.35
CA ASP A 42 33.49 -9.67 3.59
C ASP A 42 32.42 -8.74 4.18
N VAL A 43 32.82 -7.98 5.20
CA VAL A 43 32.12 -6.79 5.62
C VAL A 43 32.37 -5.77 4.52
N VAL A 44 31.44 -5.71 3.56
CA VAL A 44 31.33 -4.55 2.69
C VAL A 44 31.29 -3.33 3.61
N PRO A 45 32.25 -2.39 3.49
CA PRO A 45 32.23 -1.19 4.31
C PRO A 45 30.91 -0.48 4.07
N PHE A 46 30.11 -0.36 5.13
CA PHE A 46 28.98 0.56 5.14
C PHE A 46 29.58 1.94 4.94
N ASP A 47 29.44 2.51 3.74
CA ASP A 47 29.86 3.87 3.47
C ASP A 47 29.01 4.81 4.35
N PRO A 48 29.57 5.47 5.39
CA PRO A 48 28.78 6.32 6.29
C PRO A 48 28.19 7.54 5.57
N ASN A 49 28.66 7.82 4.35
CA ASN A 49 28.40 9.02 3.57
C ASN A 49 27.06 9.05 2.82
N GLN A 50 26.24 8.00 2.90
CA GLN A 50 24.85 8.05 2.38
C GLN A 50 23.80 8.19 3.47
N GLN A 51 24.22 8.36 4.72
CA GLN A 51 23.30 8.66 5.80
C GLN A 51 23.00 10.17 5.80
N GLY A 52 21.77 10.57 5.48
CA GLY A 52 21.38 11.98 5.42
C GLY A 52 21.66 12.75 6.72
N GLN A 53 21.87 14.06 6.64
CA GLN A 53 22.29 14.92 7.78
C GLN A 53 21.44 14.76 9.05
N TRP A 54 20.17 14.39 8.90
CA TRP A 54 19.21 14.18 10.00
C TRP A 54 19.32 12.81 10.67
N ALA A 55 20.08 11.86 10.11
CA ALA A 55 20.12 10.50 10.62
C ALA A 55 21.00 10.31 11.86
N ASN A 56 21.91 11.25 12.14
CA ASN A 56 22.85 11.19 13.26
C ASN A 56 22.39 12.02 14.48
N ILE A 57 21.11 12.35 14.56
CA ILE A 57 20.55 13.09 15.70
C ILE A 57 20.52 12.20 16.95
N PRO A 58 20.92 12.70 18.13
CA PRO A 58 20.81 11.97 19.38
C PRO A 58 19.39 11.43 19.60
N PRO A 59 19.21 10.16 19.97
CA PRO A 59 17.88 9.55 20.12
C PRO A 59 16.96 10.30 21.07
N GLU A 60 17.49 10.88 22.16
CA GLU A 60 16.69 11.66 23.11
C GLU A 60 16.13 12.93 22.46
N LEU A 61 16.93 13.61 21.65
CA LEU A 61 16.51 14.80 20.92
C LEU A 61 15.51 14.46 19.81
N LEU A 62 15.72 13.34 19.11
CA LEU A 62 14.77 12.85 18.11
C LEU A 62 13.40 12.54 18.72
N LEU A 63 13.38 11.87 19.87
CA LEU A 63 12.16 11.58 20.63
C LEU A 63 11.43 12.88 21.01
N ASP A 64 12.15 13.86 21.56
CA ASP A 64 11.59 15.15 21.97
C ASP A 64 11.02 15.93 20.77
N ILE A 65 11.76 16.01 19.65
CA ILE A 65 11.28 16.66 18.42
C ILE A 65 9.97 16.02 17.95
N VAL A 66 9.94 14.69 17.80
CA VAL A 66 8.76 14.00 17.26
C VAL A 66 7.58 14.07 18.23
N ARG A 67 7.80 14.02 19.55
CA ARG A 67 6.74 14.23 20.56
C ARG A 67 6.14 15.62 20.44
N ARG A 68 6.97 16.66 20.37
CA ARG A 68 6.50 18.04 20.21
C ARG A 68 5.69 18.22 18.92
N VAL A 69 6.13 17.60 17.82
CA VAL A 69 5.38 17.62 16.55
C VAL A 69 4.04 16.88 16.67
N GLU A 70 3.98 15.71 17.32
CA GLU A 70 2.71 15.00 17.51
C GLU A 70 1.73 15.75 18.43
N GLU A 71 2.25 16.49 19.41
CA GLU A 71 1.45 17.32 20.33
C GLU A 71 0.94 18.61 19.66
N SER A 72 1.75 19.28 18.82
CA SER A 72 1.36 20.52 18.14
C SER A 72 0.37 20.29 16.99
N GLU A 73 0.49 19.18 16.26
CA GLU A 73 -0.27 18.93 15.03
C GLU A 73 -1.58 18.19 15.28
N THR A 74 -2.59 18.92 15.75
CA THR A 74 -3.87 18.36 16.19
C THR A 74 -4.92 18.17 15.08
N SER A 75 -4.86 18.93 13.98
CA SER A 75 -5.80 18.86 12.86
C SER A 75 -5.11 18.52 11.53
N PHE A 76 -5.86 18.06 10.54
CA PHE A 76 -5.37 17.98 9.15
C PHE A 76 -5.59 19.34 8.48
N PRO A 77 -4.67 19.86 7.62
CA PRO A 77 -3.46 19.24 7.06
C PRO A 77 -2.22 19.26 7.96
N ALA A 78 -2.30 19.92 9.11
CA ALA A 78 -1.21 20.12 10.07
C ALA A 78 -0.46 18.80 10.41
N ARG A 79 -1.21 17.70 10.59
CA ARG A 79 -0.69 16.33 10.82
C ARG A 79 0.22 15.75 9.71
N THR A 80 0.37 16.42 8.58
CA THR A 80 1.33 16.00 7.53
C THR A 80 2.78 16.07 8.01
N ALA A 81 3.11 16.97 8.95
CA ALA A 81 4.45 17.06 9.52
C ALA A 81 4.88 15.76 10.23
N VAL A 82 3.97 15.11 10.95
CA VAL A 82 4.22 13.79 11.59
C VAL A 82 4.55 12.73 10.53
N VAL A 83 3.84 12.74 9.39
CA VAL A 83 4.12 11.82 8.28
C VAL A 83 5.48 12.12 7.66
N PHE A 84 5.85 13.41 7.54
CA PHE A 84 7.17 13.81 7.06
C PHE A 84 8.29 13.37 7.99
N CYS A 85 8.13 13.45 9.31
CA CYS A 85 9.09 12.89 10.28
C CYS A 85 9.38 11.42 9.96
N ALA A 86 8.35 10.60 9.75
CA ALA A 86 8.53 9.19 9.41
C ALA A 86 9.16 8.93 8.03
N SER A 87 9.30 9.95 7.18
CA SER A 87 9.88 9.85 5.84
C SER A 87 11.37 10.18 5.78
N VAL A 88 11.93 10.83 6.80
CA VAL A 88 13.32 11.33 6.80
C VAL A 88 14.33 10.20 6.62
N CYS A 89 14.32 9.21 7.51
CA CYS A 89 15.17 8.01 7.41
C CYS A 89 14.62 6.89 8.32
N LYS A 90 15.34 5.76 8.42
CA LYS A 90 14.90 4.60 9.21
C LYS A 90 14.75 4.91 10.70
N SER A 91 15.71 5.61 11.33
CA SER A 91 15.65 5.93 12.76
C SER A 91 14.44 6.83 13.09
N TRP A 92 14.25 7.88 12.30
CA TRP A 92 13.09 8.76 12.41
C TRP A 92 11.77 8.03 12.24
N ARG A 93 11.68 7.11 11.27
CA ARG A 93 10.50 6.28 11.05
C ARG A 93 10.14 5.43 12.26
N GLU A 94 11.10 4.76 12.86
CA GLU A 94 10.83 3.90 14.02
C GLU A 94 10.42 4.73 15.24
N VAL A 95 11.11 5.83 15.52
CA VAL A 95 10.73 6.76 16.60
C VAL A 95 9.33 7.34 16.38
N THR A 96 8.99 7.72 15.14
CA THR A 96 7.65 8.24 14.84
C THR A 96 6.56 7.19 15.04
N LYS A 97 6.80 5.93 14.67
CA LYS A 97 5.84 4.85 14.94
C LYS A 97 5.64 4.58 16.43
N GLU A 98 6.69 4.73 17.23
CA GLU A 98 6.63 4.55 18.68
C GLU A 98 5.80 5.66 19.35
N ILE A 99 5.95 6.90 18.90
CA ILE A 99 5.27 8.06 19.47
C ILE A 99 3.81 8.15 19.01
N VAL A 100 3.54 7.84 17.73
CA VAL A 100 2.19 7.93 17.17
C VAL A 100 1.35 6.77 17.68
N LYS A 101 0.45 7.08 18.61
CA LYS A 101 -0.53 6.15 19.16
C LYS A 101 -1.42 5.53 18.08
N THR A 102 -1.98 4.37 18.39
CA THR A 102 -2.92 3.69 17.50
C THR A 102 -4.23 4.47 17.36
N PRO A 103 -5.01 4.26 16.29
CA PRO A 103 -6.32 4.89 16.15
C PRO A 103 -7.29 4.51 17.28
N GLU A 104 -7.16 3.32 17.87
CA GLU A 104 -7.95 2.89 19.03
C GLU A 104 -7.68 3.78 20.25
N GLU A 105 -6.43 4.20 20.48
CA GLU A 105 -6.04 5.00 21.64
C GLU A 105 -6.22 6.51 21.46
N CYS A 106 -6.07 7.02 20.23
CA CYS A 106 -6.05 8.47 19.98
C CYS A 106 -7.09 8.98 18.98
N GLY A 107 -7.82 8.10 18.29
CA GLY A 107 -8.81 8.48 17.28
C GLY A 107 -8.26 9.14 16.03
N ARG A 108 -6.94 9.22 15.87
CA ARG A 108 -6.28 9.90 14.76
C ARG A 108 -5.81 8.90 13.71
N LEU A 109 -6.11 9.19 12.45
CA LEU A 109 -5.64 8.40 11.30
C LEU A 109 -4.40 9.08 10.72
N THR A 110 -3.19 8.74 11.19
CA THR A 110 -1.94 9.38 10.72
C THR A 110 -1.41 8.76 9.45
N PHE A 111 -1.24 7.43 9.47
CA PHE A 111 -0.60 6.67 8.41
C PHE A 111 -1.63 5.85 7.62
N PRO A 112 -1.34 5.45 6.37
CA PRO A 112 -2.24 4.58 5.61
C PRO A 112 -2.56 3.26 6.33
N ILE A 113 -1.61 2.70 7.09
CA ILE A 113 -1.83 1.46 7.86
C ILE A 113 -2.90 1.63 8.96
N SER A 114 -3.08 2.85 9.48
CA SER A 114 -4.10 3.17 10.50
C SER A 114 -5.52 2.88 10.03
N LEU A 115 -5.78 2.91 8.71
CA LEU A 115 -7.10 2.58 8.14
C LEU A 115 -7.48 1.10 8.29
N LYS A 116 -6.51 0.23 8.58
CA LYS A 116 -6.73 -1.20 8.83
C LYS A 116 -6.75 -1.55 10.32
N GLN A 117 -6.54 -0.58 11.19
CA GLN A 117 -6.54 -0.77 12.64
C GLN A 117 -7.94 -0.49 13.22
N PRO A 118 -8.27 -1.05 14.39
CA PRO A 118 -9.49 -0.70 15.12
C PRO A 118 -9.55 0.81 15.40
N GLY A 119 -10.76 1.38 15.34
CA GLY A 119 -11.02 2.75 15.79
C GLY A 119 -11.24 2.83 17.31
N PRO A 120 -11.40 4.04 17.87
CA PRO A 120 -11.69 4.23 19.29
C PRO A 120 -12.98 3.54 19.71
N ARG A 121 -13.05 3.15 20.98
CA ARG A 121 -14.25 2.49 21.55
C ARG A 121 -15.27 3.50 22.06
N GLU A 122 -14.79 4.64 22.53
CA GLU A 122 -15.58 5.64 23.23
C GLU A 122 -16.11 6.74 22.30
N SER A 123 -15.49 6.91 21.12
CA SER A 123 -15.86 7.97 20.18
C SER A 123 -15.80 7.51 18.72
N PRO A 124 -16.73 7.95 17.86
CA PRO A 124 -16.71 7.59 16.46
C PRO A 124 -15.68 8.40 15.67
N ILE A 125 -15.08 7.77 14.66
CA ILE A 125 -14.32 8.45 13.61
C ILE A 125 -15.33 8.95 12.57
N HIS A 126 -15.50 10.27 12.49
CA HIS A 126 -16.41 10.88 11.51
C HIS A 126 -15.78 10.90 10.11
N CYS A 127 -16.54 10.41 9.13
CA CYS A 127 -16.16 10.40 7.72
C CYS A 127 -17.38 10.71 6.85
N PHE A 128 -17.15 11.22 5.64
CA PHE A 128 -18.17 11.37 4.62
C PHE A 128 -17.72 10.83 3.26
N ILE A 129 -18.69 10.51 2.39
CA ILE A 129 -18.44 9.96 1.05
C ILE A 129 -18.88 10.96 -0.01
N LYS A 130 -17.94 11.39 -0.85
CA LYS A 130 -18.24 12.11 -2.11
C LYS A 130 -18.35 11.10 -3.24
N ARG A 131 -19.42 11.17 -4.02
CA ARG A 131 -19.65 10.29 -5.17
C ARG A 131 -19.56 11.07 -6.48
N ASN A 132 -18.60 10.71 -7.32
CA ASN A 132 -18.57 11.17 -8.70
C ASN A 132 -19.30 10.15 -9.59
N ARG A 133 -20.46 10.57 -10.11
CA ARG A 133 -21.32 9.70 -10.93
C ARG A 133 -20.76 9.48 -12.34
N ALA A 134 -20.04 10.45 -12.89
CA ALA A 134 -19.53 10.40 -14.27
C ALA A 134 -18.50 9.27 -14.46
N ASN A 135 -17.58 9.12 -13.50
CA ASN A 135 -16.54 8.09 -13.54
C ASN A 135 -16.82 6.89 -12.61
N SER A 136 -17.98 6.86 -11.93
CA SER A 136 -18.36 5.83 -10.96
C SER A 136 -17.32 5.66 -9.83
N VAL A 137 -16.71 6.77 -9.40
CA VAL A 137 -15.74 6.81 -8.29
C VAL A 137 -16.41 7.34 -7.03
N TYR A 138 -16.07 6.72 -5.90
CA TYR A 138 -16.46 7.09 -4.55
C TYR A 138 -15.19 7.45 -3.79
N ARG A 139 -15.21 8.54 -3.04
CA ARG A 139 -14.08 8.99 -2.24
C ARG A 139 -14.53 9.20 -0.81
N LEU A 140 -13.85 8.53 0.10
CA LEU A 140 -14.04 8.61 1.54
C LEU A 140 -13.07 9.64 2.10
N TYR A 141 -13.60 10.61 2.83
CA TYR A 141 -12.84 11.67 3.47
C TYR A 141 -13.06 11.65 4.98
N PHE A 142 -12.04 12.07 5.73
CA PHE A 142 -12.13 12.28 7.17
C PHE A 142 -12.80 13.62 7.47
N GLY A 143 -13.76 13.63 8.38
CA GLY A 143 -14.55 14.81 8.74
C GLY A 143 -16.05 14.55 8.80
N LEU A 144 -16.81 15.50 9.34
CA LEU A 144 -18.27 15.45 9.43
C LEU A 144 -18.94 15.83 8.10
N THR A 145 -18.44 16.90 7.48
CA THR A 145 -18.98 17.48 6.25
C THR A 145 -17.84 17.92 5.33
N PRO A 146 -18.09 18.06 4.02
CA PRO A 146 -17.12 18.62 3.09
C PRO A 146 -16.64 20.01 3.52
N SER A 147 -15.33 20.24 3.49
CA SER A 147 -14.78 21.59 3.56
C SER A 147 -15.08 22.38 2.28
N GLU A 148 -15.18 23.70 2.41
CA GLU A 148 -15.37 24.61 1.28
C GLU A 148 -14.08 24.77 0.43
N ASP A 149 -12.92 24.58 1.06
CA ASP A 149 -11.59 24.84 0.48
C ASP A 149 -10.92 23.58 -0.13
N GLU A 150 -11.67 22.50 -0.34
CA GLU A 150 -11.17 21.19 -0.82
C GLU A 150 -9.96 20.61 -0.05
N SER A 151 -9.68 21.10 1.16
CA SER A 151 -8.58 20.63 2.03
C SER A 151 -8.92 19.35 2.80
N ASP A 152 -9.97 18.64 2.36
CA ASP A 152 -10.45 17.42 2.98
C ASP A 152 -9.39 16.30 2.91
N LYS A 153 -9.15 15.64 4.03
CA LYS A 153 -8.24 14.49 4.08
C LYS A 153 -8.88 13.27 3.39
N LEU A 154 -8.37 12.92 2.22
CA LEU A 154 -8.73 11.67 1.55
C LEU A 154 -8.24 10.47 2.37
N LEU A 155 -9.11 9.49 2.60
CA LEU A 155 -8.79 8.22 3.25
C LEU A 155 -8.71 7.07 2.25
N LEU A 156 -9.76 6.91 1.43
CA LEU A 156 -9.88 5.84 0.44
C LEU A 156 -10.62 6.33 -0.80
N ALA A 157 -10.28 5.78 -1.95
CA ALA A 157 -11.09 5.87 -3.16
C ALA A 157 -11.54 4.48 -3.58
N ALA A 158 -12.75 4.37 -4.11
CA ALA A 158 -13.29 3.15 -4.67
C ALA A 158 -13.88 3.41 -6.06
N LYS A 159 -13.45 2.62 -7.05
CA LYS A 159 -14.02 2.65 -8.40
C LYS A 159 -14.96 1.47 -8.60
N ARG A 160 -16.23 1.77 -8.91
CA ARG A 160 -17.24 0.77 -9.23
C ARG A 160 -17.08 0.30 -10.68
N ILE A 161 -16.91 -1.00 -10.86
CA ILE A 161 -16.74 -1.68 -12.14
C ILE A 161 -17.88 -2.70 -12.28
N ARG A 162 -18.77 -2.46 -13.24
CA ARG A 162 -19.85 -3.40 -13.56
C ARG A 162 -19.29 -4.57 -14.35
N ARG A 163 -19.68 -5.79 -13.95
CA ARG A 163 -19.43 -7.05 -14.67
C ARG A 163 -20.77 -7.66 -15.05
N ALA A 164 -20.76 -8.67 -15.91
CA ALA A 164 -21.98 -9.36 -16.34
C ALA A 164 -22.76 -9.98 -15.16
N THR A 165 -22.04 -10.52 -14.16
CA THR A 165 -22.63 -11.28 -13.04
C THR A 165 -22.37 -10.66 -11.66
N SER A 166 -21.70 -9.52 -11.60
CA SER A 166 -21.33 -8.88 -10.33
C SER A 166 -20.99 -7.41 -10.51
N THR A 167 -20.91 -6.68 -9.41
CA THR A 167 -20.28 -5.36 -9.37
C THR A 167 -19.07 -5.42 -8.47
N ASP A 168 -17.92 -5.04 -9.00
CA ASP A 168 -16.68 -4.96 -8.28
C ASP A 168 -16.42 -3.51 -7.85
N PHE A 169 -15.87 -3.31 -6.66
CA PHE A 169 -15.33 -2.03 -6.20
C PHE A 169 -13.84 -2.23 -5.93
N VAL A 170 -13.00 -1.59 -6.73
CA VAL A 170 -11.55 -1.59 -6.53
C VAL A 170 -11.20 -0.44 -5.61
N ILE A 171 -10.54 -0.72 -4.48
CA ILE A 171 -10.26 0.21 -3.40
C ILE A 171 -8.78 0.60 -3.42
N SER A 172 -8.50 1.90 -3.36
CA SER A 172 -7.16 2.51 -3.41
C SER A 172 -6.99 3.58 -2.33
N LEU A 173 -5.75 3.85 -1.95
CA LEU A 173 -5.37 4.95 -1.04
C LEU A 173 -5.33 6.32 -1.74
N VAL A 174 -5.30 6.36 -3.07
CA VAL A 174 -5.24 7.60 -3.86
C VAL A 174 -6.48 7.73 -4.74
N SER A 175 -6.81 8.97 -5.12
CA SER A 175 -8.07 9.31 -5.79
C SER A 175 -8.25 8.70 -7.17
N ASP A 176 -7.15 8.48 -7.91
CA ASP A 176 -7.21 8.32 -9.37
C ASP A 176 -6.42 7.10 -9.90
N ASP A 177 -5.75 6.34 -9.04
CA ASP A 177 -5.11 5.07 -9.40
C ASP A 177 -5.90 3.88 -8.84
N PHE A 178 -6.44 3.06 -9.75
CA PHE A 178 -7.20 1.84 -9.43
C PHE A 178 -6.54 0.59 -10.01
N SER A 179 -5.24 0.63 -10.32
CA SER A 179 -4.49 -0.53 -10.76
C SER A 179 -4.28 -1.50 -9.60
N ARG A 180 -4.56 -2.80 -9.81
CA ARG A 180 -4.33 -3.84 -8.79
C ARG A 180 -2.84 -4.12 -8.54
N ALA A 181 -1.97 -3.68 -9.45
CA ALA A 181 -0.52 -3.81 -9.32
C ALA A 181 0.11 -2.60 -8.60
N SER A 182 -0.66 -1.54 -8.35
CA SER A 182 -0.18 -0.35 -7.66
C SER A 182 0.08 -0.63 -6.19
N SER A 183 1.10 -0.01 -5.61
CA SER A 183 1.36 -0.03 -4.17
C SER A 183 0.24 0.65 -3.35
N THR A 184 -0.60 1.45 -3.99
CA THR A 184 -1.74 2.14 -3.38
C THR A 184 -3.01 1.27 -3.34
N TYR A 185 -3.02 0.12 -4.02
CA TYR A 185 -4.13 -0.81 -4.01
C TYR A 185 -4.34 -1.41 -2.62
N VAL A 186 -5.54 -1.26 -2.08
CA VAL A 186 -5.90 -1.76 -0.74
C VAL A 186 -6.62 -3.10 -0.82
N GLY A 187 -7.52 -3.24 -1.79
CA GLY A 187 -8.40 -4.39 -1.86
C GLY A 187 -9.54 -4.25 -2.84
N LYS A 188 -10.46 -5.21 -2.78
CA LYS A 188 -11.61 -5.30 -3.67
C LYS A 188 -12.83 -5.80 -2.91
N LEU A 189 -13.94 -5.09 -3.04
CA LEU A 189 -15.26 -5.56 -2.61
C LEU A 189 -16.02 -6.07 -3.84
N ARG A 190 -16.73 -7.20 -3.70
CA ARG A 190 -17.57 -7.75 -4.75
C ARG A 190 -19.00 -7.86 -4.25
N GLN A 191 -19.92 -7.24 -4.99
CA GLN A 191 -21.35 -7.37 -4.80
C GLN A 191 -21.90 -8.30 -5.89
N VAL A 192 -22.51 -9.41 -5.47
CA VAL A 192 -23.22 -10.33 -6.36
C VAL A 192 -24.72 -10.00 -6.26
N PRO A 193 -25.48 -9.97 -7.36
CA PRO A 193 -26.93 -9.85 -7.29
C PRO A 193 -27.49 -10.99 -6.45
N SER A 194 -28.23 -10.68 -5.40
CA SER A 194 -29.03 -11.67 -4.68
C SER A 194 -30.23 -12.01 -5.57
N ASN A 195 -30.35 -13.28 -5.96
CA ASN A 195 -31.60 -13.79 -6.52
C ASN A 195 -32.59 -13.88 -5.35
N CYS A 196 -33.48 -12.89 -5.23
CA CYS A 196 -34.66 -12.97 -4.38
C CYS A 196 -35.86 -13.31 -5.25
#